data_AF-A0A0C5C2X0-F1
#
_entry.id   AF-A0A0C5C2X0-F1
#
_cell.length_a   1.000
_cell.length_b   1.000
_cell.length_c   1.000
_cell.angle_alpha   90.00
_cell.angle_beta   90.00
_cell.angle_gamma   90.00
#
_symmetry.space_group_name_H-M   'P 1'
#
loop_
_entity.id
_entity.type
_entity.pdbx_description
1 polymer ?
#
loop_
_entity_poly.entity_id
_entity_poly.type
_entity_poly.pdbx_seq_one_letter_code
_entity_poly.pdbx_strand_id
1 'polypeptide(L)'
;MVMTLMVLLALSVVLFLISFFRQDRVHLVEQELEDLSLKFFQETYQIKKRLQTLEEEFMAPGADPLLPDSSGERMPVNEIVKNQVLALFRQGLSFEQIARQSALPVNEVKRIITGAME
;
A
#
# COMPACT_ATOMS: atom_id res chain seq x y z
N MET A 1 6.34 63.37 37.53
CA MET A 1 4.89 63.09 37.41
C MET A 1 4.41 63.10 35.96
N VAL A 2 4.76 64.10 35.13
CA VAL A 2 4.34 64.13 33.71
C VAL A 2 5.09 63.13 32.81
N MET A 3 6.41 62.92 33.03
CA MET A 3 7.17 61.92 32.27
C MET A 3 6.69 60.48 32.49
N THR A 4 6.31 60.13 33.73
CA THR A 4 5.77 58.80 34.04
C THR A 4 4.45 58.55 33.33
N LEU A 5 3.61 59.58 33.16
CA LEU A 5 2.38 59.49 32.38
C LEU A 5 2.65 59.30 30.88
N MET A 6 3.64 60.00 30.31
CA MET A 6 4.02 59.82 28.90
C MET A 6 4.56 58.42 28.61
N VAL A 7 5.40 57.86 29.50
CA VAL A 7 5.92 56.50 29.34
C VAL A 7 4.80 55.46 29.48
N LEU A 8 3.88 55.64 30.43
CA LEU A 8 2.75 54.72 30.61
C LEU A 8 1.80 54.76 29.40
N LEU A 9 1.56 55.95 28.84
CA LEU A 9 0.77 56.13 27.63
C LEU A 9 1.45 55.49 26.41
N ALA A 10 2.75 55.72 26.23
CA ALA A 10 3.52 55.10 25.16
C ALA A 10 3.53 53.56 25.28
N LEU A 11 3.72 53.03 26.50
CA LEU A 11 3.70 51.59 26.75
C LEU A 11 2.34 50.96 26.40
N SER A 12 1.24 51.65 26.74
CA SER A 12 -0.11 51.20 26.39
C SER A 12 -0.31 51.14 24.87
N VAL A 13 0.10 52.19 24.15
CA VAL A 13 0.02 52.22 22.67
C VAL A 13 0.86 51.09 22.06
N VAL A 14 2.06 50.86 22.57
CA VAL A 14 2.94 49.78 22.09
C VAL A 14 2.33 48.40 22.36
N LEU A 15 1.79 48.15 23.55
CA LEU A 15 1.11 46.89 23.88
C LEU A 15 -0.14 46.67 23.02
N PHE A 16 -0.88 47.73 22.71
CA PHE A 16 -2.05 47.67 21.85
C PHE A 16 -1.69 47.25 20.42
N LEU A 17 -0.61 47.82 19.87
CA LEU A 17 -0.08 47.42 18.56
C LEU A 17 0.37 45.95 18.54
N ILE A 18 1.04 45.48 19.60
CA ILE A 18 1.46 44.09 19.74
C ILE A 18 0.25 43.14 19.85
N SER A 19 -0.82 43.56 20.53
CA SER A 19 -2.04 42.75 20.70
C SER A 19 -2.74 42.47 19.38
N PHE A 20 -2.79 43.47 18.49
CA PHE A 20 -3.33 43.29 17.13
C PHE A 20 -2.55 42.22 16.37
N PHE A 21 -1.22 42.25 16.45
CA PHE A 21 -0.36 41.26 15.79
C PHE A 21 -0.49 39.84 16.35
N ARG A 22 -0.84 39.70 17.63
CA ARG A 22 -0.98 38.40 18.29
C ARG A 22 -2.30 37.70 17.93
N GLN A 23 -3.38 38.46 17.79
CA GLN A 23 -4.70 37.91 17.46
C GLN A 23 -4.74 37.37 16.02
N ASP A 24 -4.13 38.06 15.06
CA ASP A 24 -4.06 37.59 13.66
C ASP A 24 -3.28 36.27 13.50
N ARG A 25 -2.18 36.09 14.25
CA ARG A 25 -1.38 34.87 14.16
C ARG A 25 -2.05 33.65 14.80
N VAL A 26 -2.78 33.85 15.91
CA VAL A 26 -3.46 32.74 16.59
C VAL A 26 -4.59 32.20 15.72
N HIS A 27 -5.38 33.07 15.09
CA HIS A 27 -6.46 32.64 14.19
C HIS A 27 -5.95 31.91 12.95
N LEU A 28 -4.83 32.33 12.37
CA LEU A 28 -4.26 31.64 11.20
C LEU A 28 -3.77 30.23 11.53
N VAL A 29 -3.13 30.05 12.69
CA VAL A 29 -2.63 28.74 13.14
C VAL A 29 -3.78 27.80 13.53
N GLU A 30 -4.84 28.32 14.15
CA GLU A 30 -6.06 27.54 14.42
C GLU A 30 -6.69 27.02 13.12
N GLN A 31 -6.78 27.87 12.09
CA GLN A 31 -7.35 27.49 10.80
C GLN A 31 -6.49 26.45 10.06
N GLU A 32 -5.16 26.60 10.07
CA GLU A 32 -4.25 25.59 9.49
C GLU A 32 -4.35 24.24 10.22
N LEU A 33 -4.53 24.25 11.54
CA LEU A 33 -4.74 23.03 12.34
C LEU A 33 -6.08 22.35 12.02
N GLU A 34 -7.14 23.13 11.81
CA GLU A 34 -8.47 22.62 11.46
C GLU A 34 -8.47 21.99 10.06
N ASP A 35 -7.87 22.67 9.07
CA ASP A 35 -7.71 22.14 7.72
C ASP A 35 -6.82 20.89 7.71
N LEU A 36 -5.74 20.87 8.50
CA LEU A 36 -4.86 19.72 8.63
C LEU A 36 -5.60 18.54 9.29
N SER A 37 -6.36 18.79 10.36
CA SER A 37 -7.18 17.78 11.05
C SER A 37 -8.23 17.18 10.11
N LEU A 38 -8.91 18.02 9.35
CA LEU A 38 -9.95 17.59 8.41
C LEU A 38 -9.36 16.74 7.27
N LYS A 39 -8.19 17.11 6.75
CA LYS A 39 -7.44 16.29 5.79
C LYS A 39 -6.99 14.96 6.39
N PHE A 40 -6.40 14.97 7.59
CA PHE A 40 -5.97 13.74 8.26
C PHE A 40 -7.13 12.77 8.51
N PHE A 41 -8.30 13.29 8.89
CA PHE A 41 -9.49 12.47 9.08
C PHE A 41 -9.94 11.82 7.76
N GLN A 42 -9.97 12.59 6.67
CA GLN A 42 -10.33 12.08 5.35
C GLN A 42 -9.32 11.04 4.84
N GLU A 43 -8.02 11.29 5.00
CA GLU A 43 -6.96 10.36 4.61
C GLU A 43 -7.03 9.06 5.43
N THR A 44 -7.21 9.16 6.75
CA THR A 44 -7.36 8.00 7.63
C THR A 44 -8.59 7.18 7.27
N TYR A 45 -9.71 7.83 6.92
CA TYR A 45 -10.91 7.15 6.48
C TYR A 45 -10.70 6.42 5.15
N GLN A 46 -10.03 7.06 4.19
CA GLN A 46 -9.68 6.41 2.91
C GLN A 46 -8.75 5.21 3.11
N ILE A 47 -7.76 5.31 3.99
CA ILE A 47 -6.86 4.20 4.34
C ILE A 47 -7.65 3.05 4.96
N LYS A 48 -8.53 3.33 5.93
CA LYS A 48 -9.41 2.32 6.54
C LYS A 48 -10.29 1.64 5.51
N LYS A 49 -10.85 2.37 4.55
CA LYS A 49 -11.68 1.79 3.49
C LYS A 49 -10.86 0.89 2.56
N ARG A 50 -9.68 1.32 2.15
CA ARG A 50 -8.77 0.51 1.32
C ARG A 50 -8.31 -0.74 2.06
N LEU A 51 -8.02 -0.62 3.36
CA LEU A 51 -7.67 -1.75 4.22
C LEU A 51 -8.85 -2.71 4.39
N GLN A 52 -10.06 -2.20 4.59
CA GLN A 52 -11.27 -3.02 4.68
C GLN A 52 -11.55 -3.79 3.39
N THR A 53 -11.38 -3.16 2.21
CA THR A 53 -11.50 -3.88 0.93
C THR A 53 -10.46 -4.99 0.80
N LEU A 54 -9.22 -4.73 1.26
CA LEU A 54 -8.15 -5.75 1.30
C LEU A 54 -8.46 -6.87 2.30
N GLU A 55 -9.03 -6.54 3.46
CA GLU A 55 -9.48 -7.52 4.46
C GLU A 55 -10.66 -8.34 3.94
N GLU A 56 -11.60 -7.74 3.21
CA GLU A 56 -12.72 -8.46 2.59
C GLU A 56 -12.25 -9.39 1.45
N GLU A 57 -11.25 -8.99 0.65
CA GLU A 57 -10.60 -9.90 -0.30
C GLU A 57 -9.85 -11.04 0.40
N PHE A 58 -9.18 -10.76 1.52
CA PHE A 58 -8.43 -11.75 2.28
C PHE A 58 -9.33 -12.70 3.08
N MET A 59 -10.45 -12.19 3.62
CA MET A 59 -11.39 -12.90 4.49
C MET A 59 -12.53 -13.56 3.71
N ALA A 60 -12.67 -13.28 2.41
CA ALA A 60 -13.41 -14.13 1.49
C ALA A 60 -12.84 -15.56 1.58
N PRO A 61 -13.63 -16.56 2.01
CA PRO A 61 -13.17 -17.93 2.17
C PRO A 61 -13.02 -18.51 0.76
N GLY A 62 -11.85 -18.29 0.14
CA GLY A 62 -11.61 -18.74 -1.22
C GLY A 62 -10.31 -18.25 -1.87
N ALA A 63 -9.63 -17.25 -1.30
CA ALA A 63 -8.31 -16.85 -1.78
C ALA A 63 -7.21 -17.70 -1.14
N ASP A 64 -7.24 -19.01 -1.42
CA ASP A 64 -6.00 -19.77 -1.48
C ASP A 64 -5.04 -19.00 -2.40
N PRO A 65 -3.75 -18.83 -2.07
CA PRO A 65 -2.75 -18.24 -2.97
C PRO A 65 -2.53 -19.04 -4.27
N LEU A 66 -3.36 -20.05 -4.53
CA LEU A 66 -3.23 -21.07 -5.55
C LEU A 66 -4.29 -20.97 -6.66
N LEU A 67 -5.21 -20.02 -6.62
CA LEU A 67 -6.17 -19.79 -7.70
C LEU A 67 -5.90 -18.44 -8.37
N PRO A 68 -5.51 -18.43 -9.66
CA PRO A 68 -5.12 -17.20 -10.31
C PRO A 68 -6.37 -16.45 -10.77
N ASP A 69 -6.54 -15.21 -10.31
CA ASP A 69 -7.50 -14.29 -10.91
C ASP A 69 -7.15 -14.06 -12.39
N SER A 70 -8.19 -13.96 -13.19
CA SER A 70 -8.17 -13.98 -14.65
C SER A 70 -8.39 -12.58 -15.19
N SER A 71 -7.66 -11.59 -14.68
CA SER A 71 -7.63 -10.25 -15.29
C SER A 71 -6.48 -9.41 -14.75
N GLY A 72 -5.41 -9.28 -15.54
CA GLY A 72 -4.31 -8.35 -15.29
C GLY A 72 -2.96 -9.02 -15.11
N GLU A 73 -2.20 -9.12 -16.21
CA GLU A 73 -0.75 -9.37 -16.24
C GLU A 73 -0.21 -10.53 -15.38
N ARG A 74 -0.53 -11.76 -15.80
CA ARG A 74 0.23 -12.94 -15.35
C ARG A 74 1.64 -12.89 -15.93
N MET A 75 2.61 -12.60 -15.08
CA MET A 75 4.02 -12.88 -15.33
C MET A 75 4.18 -14.29 -15.94
N PRO A 76 4.94 -14.48 -17.03
CA PRO A 76 5.08 -15.75 -17.74
C PRO A 76 6.00 -16.73 -16.98
N VAL A 77 5.67 -17.08 -15.75
CA VAL A 77 6.42 -18.07 -14.95
C VAL A 77 6.02 -19.50 -15.34
N ASN A 78 4.86 -19.69 -15.98
CA ASN A 78 4.35 -21.01 -16.32
C ASN A 78 4.93 -21.61 -17.62
N GLU A 79 5.58 -20.81 -18.47
CA GLU A 79 6.22 -21.30 -19.72
C GLU A 79 7.60 -21.90 -19.45
N ILE A 80 8.39 -21.24 -18.59
CA ILE A 80 9.77 -21.64 -18.28
C ILE A 80 9.78 -23.02 -17.61
N VAL A 81 8.89 -23.23 -16.64
CA VAL A 81 8.80 -24.50 -15.90
C VAL A 81 8.29 -25.62 -16.81
N LYS A 82 7.31 -25.36 -17.68
CA LYS A 82 6.83 -26.33 -18.68
C LYS A 82 7.94 -26.74 -19.64
N ASN A 83 8.69 -25.76 -20.16
CA ASN A 83 9.80 -26.01 -21.07
C ASN A 83 10.92 -26.82 -20.40
N GLN A 84 11.20 -26.57 -19.11
CA GLN A 84 12.17 -27.35 -18.35
C GLN A 84 11.72 -28.81 -18.18
N VAL A 85 10.45 -29.05 -17.82
CA VAL A 85 9.89 -30.40 -17.70
C VAL A 85 9.93 -31.13 -19.05
N LEU A 86 9.59 -30.45 -20.15
CA LEU A 86 9.59 -31.03 -21.49
C LEU A 86 11.02 -31.34 -21.98
N ALA A 87 12.00 -30.48 -21.68
CA ALA A 87 13.41 -30.70 -22.00
C ALA A 87 13.97 -31.93 -21.25
N LEU A 88 13.66 -32.07 -19.96
CA LEU A 88 14.07 -33.23 -19.16
C LEU A 88 13.40 -34.53 -19.63
N PHE A 89 12.14 -34.48 -20.07
CA PHE A 89 11.45 -35.63 -20.68
C PHE A 89 12.07 -36.04 -22.02
N ARG A 90 12.41 -35.07 -22.88
CA ARG A 90 13.10 -35.33 -24.16
C ARG A 90 14.50 -35.91 -23.98
N GLN A 91 15.14 -35.71 -22.83
CA GLN A 91 16.42 -36.32 -22.46
C GLN A 91 16.27 -37.80 -22.03
N GLY A 92 15.05 -38.34 -21.99
CA GLY A 92 14.79 -39.75 -21.66
C GLY A 92 14.77 -40.07 -20.17
N LEU A 93 14.67 -39.05 -19.30
CA LEU A 93 14.61 -39.23 -17.85
C LEU A 93 13.25 -39.76 -17.40
N SER A 94 13.22 -40.51 -16.30
CA SER A 94 11.96 -41.06 -15.78
C SER A 94 11.11 -39.97 -15.11
N PHE A 95 9.78 -40.15 -15.09
CA PHE A 95 8.85 -39.19 -14.50
C PHE A 95 9.17 -38.85 -13.03
N GLU A 96 9.71 -39.82 -12.27
CA GLU A 96 10.14 -39.61 -10.88
C GLU A 96 11.39 -38.74 -10.76
N GLN A 97 12.34 -38.88 -11.68
CA GLN A 97 13.56 -38.07 -11.72
C GLN A 97 13.24 -36.64 -12.12
N ILE A 98 12.36 -36.46 -13.11
CA ILE A 98 11.89 -35.14 -13.56
C ILE A 98 11.19 -34.42 -12.40
N ALA A 99 10.33 -35.11 -11.65
CA ALA A 99 9.64 -34.56 -10.47
C ALA A 99 10.61 -34.05 -9.39
N ARG A 100 11.66 -34.82 -9.10
CA ARG A 100 12.70 -34.40 -8.13
C ARG A 100 13.51 -33.20 -8.62
N GLN A 101 13.79 -33.12 -9.93
CA GLN A 101 14.64 -32.09 -10.51
C GLN A 101 13.90 -30.78 -10.83
N SER A 102 12.61 -30.86 -11.17
CA SER A 102 11.75 -29.70 -11.39
C SER A 102 11.06 -29.21 -10.11
N ALA A 103 11.30 -29.88 -8.98
CA ALA A 103 10.62 -29.64 -7.70
C ALA A 103 9.08 -29.71 -7.81
N LEU A 104 8.56 -30.48 -8.77
CA LEU A 104 7.14 -30.67 -9.00
C LEU A 104 6.72 -32.09 -8.60
N PRO A 105 5.50 -32.29 -8.08
CA PRO A 105 5.01 -33.63 -7.80
C PRO A 105 4.82 -34.44 -9.10
N VAL A 106 5.01 -35.76 -9.03
CA VAL A 106 4.93 -36.67 -10.19
C VAL A 106 3.61 -36.53 -10.97
N ASN A 107 2.51 -36.25 -10.27
CA ASN A 107 1.20 -36.01 -10.87
C ASN A 107 1.17 -34.76 -11.77
N GLU A 108 1.90 -33.71 -11.38
CA GLU A 108 2.02 -32.46 -12.13
C GLU A 108 2.84 -32.66 -13.40
N VAL A 109 3.97 -33.37 -13.27
CA VAL A 109 4.84 -33.73 -14.40
C VAL A 109 4.05 -34.54 -15.44
N LYS A 110 3.25 -35.52 -15.01
CA LYS A 110 2.40 -36.31 -15.91
C LYS A 110 1.37 -35.44 -16.63
N ARG A 111 0.73 -34.51 -15.92
CA ARG A 111 -0.25 -33.58 -16.50
C ARG A 111 0.38 -32.65 -17.53
N ILE A 112 1.57 -32.12 -17.27
CA ILE A 112 2.30 -31.23 -18.20
C ILE A 112 2.72 -31.99 -19.46
N ILE A 113 3.22 -33.22 -19.33
CA ILE A 113 3.67 -34.02 -20.48
C ILE A 113 2.48 -34.49 -21.33
N THR A 114 1.37 -34.92 -20.71
CA THR A 114 0.15 -35.28 -21.44
C THR A 114 -0.45 -34.08 -22.16
N GLY A 115 -0.57 -32.92 -21.50
CA GLY A 115 -1.11 -31.71 -22.12
C GLY A 115 -0.20 -31.05 -23.16
N ALA A 116 1.07 -31.48 -23.26
CA ALA A 116 1.99 -31.06 -24.33
C ALA A 116 2.01 -32.04 -25.53
N MET A 117 1.34 -33.20 -25.40
CA MET A 117 1.19 -34.20 -26.46
C MET A 117 -0.18 -34.17 -27.16
N GLU A 118 -1.12 -33.36 -26.67
CA GLU A 118 -2.33 -32.94 -27.41
C GLU A 118 -2.00 -31.82 -28.40
#